data_AF-A0A6B0Z3R4-F1
#
_entry.id   AF-A0A6B0Z3R4-F1
#
_cell.length_a   1.000
_cell.length_b   1.000
_cell.length_c   1.000
_cell.angle_alpha   90.00
_cell.angle_beta   90.00
_cell.angle_gamma   90.00
#
_symmetry.space_group_name_H-M   'P 1'
#
loop_
_entity.id
_entity.type
_entity.pdbx_description
1 polymer ?
#
loop_
_entity_poly.entity_id
_entity_poly.type
_entity_poly.pdbx_seq_one_letter_code
_entity_poly.pdbx_strand_id
1 'polypeptide(L)'
;MTETTDPTKEPQSVKGPRIKKGLVVINTGDGKGKTTAALGVLLRAWGRNMRVEMFQFLKHTGGMFGEKRAAVKLGIPIKAMGDGFTWRSKDMDRTQELAREQWENCKEAILSDEHDVIILDEFTYPLHYGWIPVEDVITTLKKKPHMLHVIITGRYAPDGLVEFADLVTEMREIKHPYREQGIKAQPGLEF
;
A
#
# COMPACT_ATOMS: atom_id res chain seq x y z
N MET A 1 44.16 -19.68 30.15
CA MET A 1 42.73 -19.40 30.44
C MET A 1 42.21 -18.58 29.28
N THR A 2 41.58 -19.24 28.31
CA THR A 2 40.99 -18.58 27.14
C THR A 2 39.57 -18.18 27.50
N GLU A 3 39.31 -16.88 27.61
CA GLU A 3 37.97 -16.34 27.78
C GLU A 3 37.10 -16.77 26.58
N THR A 4 36.10 -17.61 26.87
CA THR A 4 35.02 -17.91 25.94
C THR A 4 34.17 -16.65 25.78
N THR A 5 34.31 -15.97 24.63
CA THR A 5 33.41 -14.89 24.22
C THR A 5 32.03 -15.48 23.95
N ASP A 6 31.05 -15.11 24.76
CA ASP A 6 29.65 -15.45 24.60
C ASP A 6 29.13 -14.91 23.25
N PRO A 7 28.70 -15.77 22.30
CA PRO A 7 28.24 -15.37 20.97
C PRO A 7 26.95 -14.54 20.99
N THR A 8 26.32 -14.32 22.14
CA THR A 8 25.11 -13.51 22.28
C THR A 8 25.35 -12.01 22.48
N LYS A 9 26.61 -11.57 22.63
CA LYS A 9 27.00 -10.17 22.83
C LYS A 9 27.39 -9.44 21.53
N GLU A 10 26.59 -9.57 20.48
CA GLU A 10 26.66 -8.57 19.40
C GLU A 10 26.15 -7.21 19.92
N PRO A 11 26.81 -6.08 19.59
CA PRO A 11 26.37 -4.77 20.03
C PRO A 11 24.97 -4.47 19.50
N GLN A 12 23.99 -4.34 20.41
CA GLN A 12 22.61 -4.05 20.06
C GLN A 12 22.46 -2.56 19.68
N SER A 13 22.07 -2.31 18.43
CA SER A 13 21.86 -0.96 17.88
C SER A 13 20.49 -0.33 18.22
N VAL A 14 19.57 -1.09 18.83
CA VAL A 14 18.17 -0.67 19.04
C VAL A 14 17.87 -0.53 20.53
N LYS A 15 17.32 0.62 20.93
CA LYS A 15 16.83 0.86 22.30
C LYS A 15 15.41 0.26 22.46
N GLY A 16 15.19 -0.57 23.47
CA GLY A 16 13.87 -1.07 23.86
C GLY A 16 13.61 -2.56 23.54
N PRO A 17 12.44 -3.09 23.92
CA PRO A 17 12.09 -4.50 23.73
C PRO A 17 11.91 -4.85 22.24
N ARG A 18 12.36 -6.05 21.86
CA ARG A 18 12.15 -6.58 20.50
C ARG A 18 10.70 -7.06 20.35
N ILE A 19 9.88 -6.23 19.71
CA ILE A 19 8.47 -6.55 19.45
C ILE A 19 8.34 -7.06 18.01
N LYS A 20 7.69 -8.21 17.83
CA LYS A 20 7.35 -8.76 16.52
C LYS A 20 5.86 -8.60 16.29
N LYS A 21 5.46 -7.69 15.40
CA LYS A 21 4.07 -7.48 14.99
C LYS A 21 3.98 -7.11 13.50
N GLY A 22 2.81 -7.29 12.92
CA GLY A 22 2.46 -6.76 11.59
C GLY A 22 2.30 -5.24 11.64
N LEU A 23 2.74 -4.56 10.58
CA LEU A 23 2.87 -3.10 10.54
C LEU A 23 1.86 -2.46 9.60
N VAL A 24 1.42 -1.25 9.93
CA VAL A 24 0.74 -0.34 9.01
C VAL A 24 1.77 0.62 8.41
N VAL A 25 1.93 0.57 7.09
CA VAL A 25 2.94 1.33 6.34
C VAL A 25 2.25 2.28 5.38
N ILE A 26 2.70 3.52 5.30
CA ILE A 26 2.20 4.52 4.34
C ILE A 26 3.34 5.00 3.44
N ASN A 27 3.16 4.87 2.13
CA ASN A 27 3.99 5.52 1.12
C ASN A 27 3.20 6.67 0.50
N THR A 28 3.51 7.91 0.90
CA THR A 28 2.83 9.13 0.45
C THR A 28 3.77 10.12 -0.24
N GLY A 29 3.35 11.37 -0.44
CA GLY A 29 4.12 12.42 -1.09
C GLY A 29 3.92 12.52 -2.59
N ASP A 30 4.47 13.59 -3.18
CA ASP A 30 4.21 13.96 -4.57
C ASP A 30 5.10 13.28 -5.61
N GLY A 31 6.20 12.66 -5.18
CA GLY A 31 7.16 11.99 -6.02
C GLY A 31 6.67 10.63 -6.56
N LYS A 32 7.28 10.20 -7.66
CA LYS A 32 7.14 8.85 -8.21
C LYS A 32 7.75 7.83 -7.23
N GLY A 33 7.06 6.71 -7.05
CA GLY A 33 7.63 5.54 -6.38
C GLY A 33 6.69 4.79 -5.42
N LYS A 34 5.57 5.40 -5.04
CA LYS A 34 4.72 4.92 -3.92
C LYS A 34 4.19 3.51 -4.17
N THR A 35 3.48 3.33 -5.27
CA THR A 35 2.96 2.03 -5.74
C THR A 35 4.10 1.05 -6.04
N THR A 36 5.18 1.49 -6.69
CA THR A 36 6.30 0.58 -7.02
C THR A 36 7.04 0.07 -5.78
N ALA A 37 7.14 0.87 -4.72
CA ALA A 37 7.69 0.44 -3.45
C ALA A 37 6.78 -0.60 -2.76
N ALA A 38 5.47 -0.38 -2.77
CA ALA A 38 4.50 -1.35 -2.28
C ALA A 38 4.56 -2.67 -3.07
N LEU A 39 4.63 -2.60 -4.41
CA LEU A 39 4.83 -3.78 -5.28
C LEU A 39 6.14 -4.52 -4.99
N GLY A 40 7.22 -3.80 -4.65
CA GLY A 40 8.47 -4.41 -4.21
C GLY A 40 8.32 -5.22 -2.91
N VAL A 41 7.50 -4.74 -1.96
CA VAL A 41 7.17 -5.48 -0.74
C VAL A 41 6.29 -6.68 -1.06
N LEU A 42 5.29 -6.53 -1.93
CA LEU A 42 4.44 -7.63 -2.41
C LEU A 42 5.28 -8.75 -3.00
N LEU A 43 6.19 -8.42 -3.92
CA LEU A 43 7.07 -9.41 -4.55
C LEU A 43 7.99 -10.08 -3.54
N ARG A 44 8.52 -9.32 -2.58
CA ARG A 44 9.35 -9.86 -1.49
C ARG A 44 8.58 -10.82 -0.59
N ALA A 45 7.35 -10.48 -0.21
CA ALA A 45 6.51 -11.32 0.63
C ALA A 45 6.08 -12.59 -0.11
N TRP A 46 5.63 -12.45 -1.36
CA TRP A 46 5.29 -13.57 -2.23
C TRP A 46 6.47 -14.53 -2.42
N GLY A 47 7.68 -14.01 -2.66
CA GLY A 47 8.90 -14.82 -2.76
C GLY A 47 9.29 -15.55 -1.47
N ARG A 48 8.63 -15.26 -0.35
CA ARG A 48 8.75 -15.97 0.94
C ARG A 48 7.55 -16.87 1.23
N ASN A 49 6.73 -17.17 0.22
CA ASN A 49 5.50 -17.98 0.33
C ASN A 49 4.44 -17.37 1.27
N MET A 50 4.43 -16.05 1.42
CA MET A 50 3.41 -15.35 2.20
C MET A 50 2.14 -15.15 1.36
N ARG A 51 1.00 -15.15 2.03
CA ARG A 51 -0.32 -14.86 1.44
C ARG A 51 -0.43 -13.35 1.23
N VAL A 52 -0.46 -12.92 -0.01
CA VAL A 52 -0.46 -11.50 -0.38
C VAL A 52 -1.70 -11.15 -1.19
N GLU A 53 -2.26 -9.96 -0.96
CA GLU A 53 -3.36 -9.43 -1.76
C GLU A 53 -3.21 -7.91 -1.96
N MET A 54 -3.61 -7.42 -3.14
CA MET A 54 -3.57 -5.98 -3.48
C MET A 54 -4.92 -5.50 -3.99
N PHE A 55 -5.37 -4.37 -3.45
CA PHE A 55 -6.59 -3.67 -3.84
C PHE A 55 -6.21 -2.32 -4.47
N GLN A 56 -6.70 -2.04 -5.69
CA GLN A 56 -6.43 -0.77 -6.39
C GLN A 56 -7.70 0.07 -6.49
N PHE A 57 -7.67 1.31 -5.97
CA PHE A 57 -8.84 2.19 -5.90
C PHE A 57 -9.02 3.11 -7.12
N LEU A 58 -7.95 3.47 -7.83
CA LEU A 58 -8.06 4.33 -9.01
C LEU A 58 -8.19 3.56 -10.33
N LYS A 59 -7.61 2.37 -10.43
CA LYS A 59 -7.47 1.69 -11.73
C LYS A 59 -8.76 0.98 -12.13
N HIS A 60 -9.12 1.08 -13.41
CA HIS A 60 -10.30 0.39 -13.93
C HIS A 60 -10.12 -1.13 -13.91
N THR A 61 -11.21 -1.85 -13.64
CA THR A 61 -11.24 -3.33 -13.50
C THR A 61 -10.64 -4.06 -14.71
N GLY A 62 -10.87 -3.55 -15.93
CA GLY A 62 -10.33 -4.09 -17.18
C GLY A 62 -8.88 -3.73 -17.50
N GLY A 63 -8.21 -2.90 -16.68
CA GLY A 63 -6.88 -2.39 -16.96
C GLY A 63 -5.83 -3.47 -16.80
N MET A 64 -4.99 -3.68 -17.83
CA MET A 64 -3.89 -4.65 -17.83
C MET A 64 -2.54 -3.91 -17.81
N PHE A 65 -2.28 -3.19 -16.73
CA PHE A 65 -0.99 -2.54 -16.45
C PHE A 65 0.11 -3.57 -16.18
N GLY A 66 1.39 -3.16 -16.27
CA GLY A 66 2.54 -4.06 -16.16
C GLY A 66 2.52 -4.95 -14.91
N GLU A 67 2.15 -4.41 -13.75
CA GLU A 67 2.08 -5.15 -12.50
C GLU A 67 0.95 -6.19 -12.48
N LYS A 68 -0.22 -5.88 -13.06
CA LYS A 68 -1.33 -6.85 -13.15
C LYS A 68 -0.99 -7.97 -14.13
N ARG A 69 -0.32 -7.65 -15.25
CA ARG A 69 0.20 -8.65 -16.20
C ARG A 69 1.19 -9.59 -15.52
N ALA A 70 2.09 -9.06 -14.67
CA ALA A 70 3.03 -9.87 -13.91
C ALA A 70 2.31 -10.73 -12.87
N ALA A 71 1.36 -10.15 -12.12
CA ALA A 71 0.60 -10.85 -11.09
C ALA A 71 -0.17 -12.05 -11.63
N VAL A 72 -0.80 -11.94 -12.80
CA VAL A 72 -1.46 -13.07 -13.48
C VAL A 72 -0.49 -14.22 -13.73
N LYS A 73 0.74 -13.94 -14.18
CA LYS A 73 1.75 -14.97 -14.43
C LYS A 73 2.26 -15.61 -13.15
N LEU A 74 2.28 -14.86 -12.05
CA LEU A 74 2.77 -15.30 -10.74
C LEU A 74 1.68 -15.89 -9.85
N GLY A 75 0.41 -15.85 -10.27
CA GLY A 75 -0.73 -16.30 -9.46
C GLY A 75 -1.02 -15.39 -8.26
N ILE A 76 -0.70 -14.10 -8.35
CA ILE A 76 -0.89 -13.13 -7.26
C ILE A 76 -2.25 -12.43 -7.43
N PRO A 77 -3.12 -12.40 -6.40
CA PRO A 77 -4.40 -11.71 -6.49
C PRO A 77 -4.21 -10.18 -6.44
N ILE A 78 -4.52 -9.52 -7.55
CA ILE A 78 -4.66 -8.05 -7.64
C ILE A 78 -6.10 -7.73 -8.06
N LYS A 79 -6.86 -7.15 -7.13
CA LYS A 79 -8.25 -6.71 -7.32
C LYS A 79 -8.27 -5.20 -7.58
N ALA A 80 -8.50 -4.83 -8.84
CA ALA A 80 -8.74 -3.43 -9.20
C ALA A 80 -10.25 -3.16 -9.21
N MET A 81 -10.70 -2.18 -8.43
CA MET A 81 -12.09 -1.74 -8.41
C MET A 81 -12.10 -0.22 -8.41
N GLY A 82 -12.36 0.31 -9.59
CA GLY A 82 -12.40 1.72 -9.90
C GLY A 82 -12.89 1.87 -11.34
N ASP A 83 -13.19 3.10 -11.74
CA ASP A 83 -13.57 3.47 -13.10
C ASP A 83 -12.42 4.14 -13.88
N GLY A 84 -11.21 4.12 -13.30
CA GLY A 84 -10.07 4.91 -13.78
C GLY A 84 -9.85 6.19 -12.98
N PHE A 85 -10.80 6.58 -12.12
CA PHE A 85 -10.73 7.63 -11.09
C PHE A 85 -9.86 8.81 -11.52
N THR A 86 -10.23 9.36 -12.66
CA THR A 86 -9.64 10.59 -13.18
C THR A 86 -10.67 11.70 -13.04
N TRP A 87 -10.21 12.94 -13.16
CA TRP A 87 -10.99 14.15 -13.50
C TRP A 87 -11.90 14.01 -14.74
N ARG A 88 -11.95 12.83 -15.38
CA ARG A 88 -12.86 12.48 -16.47
C ARG A 88 -13.97 11.52 -16.05
N SER A 89 -14.10 11.18 -14.76
CA SER A 89 -15.28 10.45 -14.30
C SER A 89 -16.52 11.27 -14.68
N LYS A 90 -17.45 10.61 -15.35
CA LYS A 90 -18.70 11.22 -15.82
C LYS A 90 -19.78 11.18 -14.75
N ASP A 91 -19.58 10.37 -13.71
CA ASP A 91 -20.54 10.11 -12.65
C ASP A 91 -19.79 9.95 -11.32
N MET A 92 -19.70 11.04 -10.57
CA MET A 92 -18.97 11.09 -9.31
C MET A 92 -19.62 10.24 -8.22
N ASP A 93 -20.95 10.13 -8.23
CA ASP A 93 -21.70 9.34 -7.25
C ASP A 93 -21.37 7.85 -7.44
N ARG A 94 -21.30 7.38 -8.69
CA ARG A 94 -20.85 6.02 -8.97
C ARG A 94 -19.39 5.78 -8.60
N THR A 95 -18.49 6.73 -8.85
CA THR A 95 -17.08 6.61 -8.44
C THR A 95 -16.96 6.50 -6.92
N GLN A 96 -17.76 7.29 -6.17
CA GLN A 96 -17.82 7.23 -4.72
C GLN A 96 -18.35 5.89 -4.21
N GLU A 97 -19.40 5.36 -4.83
CA GLU A 97 -19.96 4.06 -4.48
C GLU A 97 -18.94 2.92 -4.69
N LEU A 98 -18.25 2.90 -5.83
CA LEU A 98 -17.20 1.91 -6.12
C LEU A 98 -16.06 1.95 -5.09
N ALA A 99 -15.65 3.13 -4.65
CA ALA A 99 -14.63 3.25 -3.61
C ALA A 99 -15.11 2.66 -2.28
N ARG A 100 -16.38 2.88 -1.91
CA ARG A 100 -16.98 2.32 -0.70
C ARG A 100 -17.14 0.80 -0.81
N GLU A 101 -17.62 0.28 -1.94
CA GLU A 101 -17.70 -1.16 -2.21
C GLU A 101 -16.32 -1.83 -2.08
N GLN A 102 -15.28 -1.23 -2.69
CA GLN A 102 -13.93 -1.77 -2.58
C GLN A 102 -13.39 -1.73 -1.15
N TRP A 103 -13.77 -0.72 -0.38
CA TRP A 103 -13.39 -0.65 1.03
C TRP A 103 -14.05 -1.75 1.87
N GLU A 104 -15.31 -2.11 1.62
CA GLU A 104 -15.92 -3.28 2.26
C GLU A 104 -15.12 -4.56 1.96
N ASN A 105 -14.72 -4.79 0.70
CA ASN A 105 -13.85 -5.92 0.33
C ASN A 105 -12.51 -5.89 1.08
N CYS A 106 -11.92 -4.70 1.26
CA CYS A 106 -10.68 -4.54 2.01
C CYS A 106 -10.89 -4.88 3.48
N LYS A 107 -12.00 -4.45 4.09
CA LYS A 107 -12.33 -4.77 5.50
C LYS A 107 -12.45 -6.28 5.70
N GLU A 108 -13.16 -6.97 4.82
CA GLU A 108 -13.26 -8.42 4.87
C GLU A 108 -11.88 -9.09 4.79
N ALA A 109 -11.04 -8.69 3.83
CA ALA A 109 -9.70 -9.25 3.69
C ALA A 109 -8.75 -8.93 4.85
N ILE A 110 -8.85 -7.73 5.43
CA ILE A 110 -8.06 -7.31 6.59
C ILE A 110 -8.45 -8.12 7.84
N LEU A 111 -9.72 -8.45 8.01
CA LEU A 111 -10.24 -9.10 9.20
C LEU A 111 -10.27 -10.64 9.12
N SER A 112 -9.99 -11.23 7.96
CA SER A 112 -10.13 -12.67 7.72
C SER A 112 -9.01 -13.55 8.29
N ASP A 113 -7.84 -12.99 8.63
CA ASP A 113 -6.61 -13.73 8.97
C ASP A 113 -6.08 -14.65 7.84
N GLU A 114 -6.57 -14.44 6.61
CA GLU A 114 -6.18 -15.19 5.42
C GLU A 114 -4.96 -14.60 4.68
N HIS A 115 -4.42 -13.48 5.17
CA HIS A 115 -3.36 -12.74 4.50
C HIS A 115 -2.25 -12.37 5.48
N ASP A 116 -1.02 -12.34 4.98
CA ASP A 116 0.14 -11.87 5.73
C ASP A 116 0.53 -10.44 5.29
N VAL A 117 0.22 -10.06 4.04
CA VAL A 117 0.40 -8.70 3.51
C VAL A 117 -0.79 -8.29 2.65
N ILE A 118 -1.38 -7.13 2.97
CA ILE A 118 -2.39 -6.47 2.14
C ILE A 118 -1.88 -5.11 1.67
N ILE A 119 -2.06 -4.79 0.40
CA ILE A 119 -1.78 -3.46 -0.17
C ILE A 119 -3.07 -2.76 -0.56
N LEU A 120 -3.24 -1.53 -0.08
CA LEU A 120 -4.30 -0.61 -0.45
C LEU A 120 -3.69 0.49 -1.33
N ASP A 121 -3.69 0.25 -2.65
CA ASP A 121 -3.04 1.10 -3.63
C ASP A 121 -3.93 2.29 -4.02
N GLU A 122 -3.36 3.49 -3.90
CA GLU A 122 -4.01 4.79 -4.13
C GLU A 122 -5.23 5.02 -3.22
N PHE A 123 -5.24 4.39 -2.04
CA PHE A 123 -6.34 4.43 -1.10
C PHE A 123 -6.50 5.78 -0.39
N THR A 124 -5.45 6.60 -0.33
CA THR A 124 -5.53 7.92 0.31
C THR A 124 -6.46 8.90 -0.43
N TYR A 125 -6.74 8.69 -1.71
CA TYR A 125 -7.63 9.56 -2.48
C TYR A 125 -9.09 9.51 -2.01
N PRO A 126 -9.76 8.34 -1.91
CA PRO A 126 -11.07 8.24 -1.29
C PRO A 126 -11.18 8.85 0.11
N LEU A 127 -10.09 8.81 0.90
CA LEU A 127 -10.04 9.44 2.22
C LEU A 127 -9.97 10.97 2.10
N HIS A 128 -9.08 11.46 1.22
CA HIS A 128 -8.91 12.88 0.97
C HIS A 128 -10.20 13.54 0.43
N TYR A 129 -10.95 12.84 -0.42
CA TYR A 129 -12.24 13.31 -0.93
C TYR A 129 -13.39 13.14 0.07
N GLY A 130 -13.15 12.58 1.26
CA GLY A 130 -14.17 12.41 2.30
C GLY A 130 -15.19 11.30 2.00
N TRP A 131 -14.89 10.40 1.06
CA TRP A 131 -15.82 9.35 0.65
C TRP A 131 -15.85 8.19 1.64
N ILE A 132 -14.69 7.90 2.22
CA ILE A 132 -14.47 6.92 3.26
C ILE A 132 -13.93 7.67 4.50
N PRO A 133 -14.59 7.59 5.66
CA PRO A 133 -14.12 8.23 6.87
C PRO A 133 -12.80 7.63 7.37
N VAL A 134 -11.83 8.49 7.70
CA VAL A 134 -10.52 8.07 8.23
C VAL A 134 -10.66 7.27 9.54
N GLU A 135 -11.62 7.64 10.39
CA GLU A 135 -11.90 6.92 11.64
C GLU A 135 -12.36 5.48 11.43
N ASP A 136 -13.12 5.20 10.35
CA ASP A 136 -13.52 3.84 10.00
C ASP A 136 -12.32 2.99 9.59
N VAL A 137 -11.38 3.60 8.84
CA VAL A 137 -10.11 2.96 8.46
C VAL A 137 -9.28 2.63 9.69
N ILE A 138 -9.05 3.59 10.57
CA ILE A 138 -8.25 3.38 11.80
C ILE A 138 -8.92 2.33 12.69
N THR A 139 -10.25 2.36 12.81
CA THR A 139 -11.00 1.38 13.61
C THR A 139 -10.84 -0.03 13.06
N THR A 140 -10.90 -0.20 11.74
CA THR A 140 -10.63 -1.49 11.08
C THR A 140 -9.19 -1.93 11.31
N LEU A 141 -8.21 -1.06 11.06
CA LEU A 141 -6.79 -1.41 11.16
C LEU A 141 -6.35 -1.75 12.59
N LYS A 142 -7.00 -1.20 13.62
CA LYS A 142 -6.80 -1.59 15.02
C LYS A 142 -7.25 -3.03 15.31
N LYS A 143 -8.18 -3.57 14.53
CA LYS A 143 -8.73 -4.93 14.67
C LYS A 143 -8.03 -5.97 13.78
N LYS A 144 -7.07 -5.54 12.96
CA LYS A 144 -6.33 -6.44 12.05
C LYS A 144 -5.63 -7.57 12.85
N PRO A 145 -5.44 -8.76 12.25
CA PRO A 145 -4.61 -9.80 12.84
C PRO A 145 -3.22 -9.29 13.24
N HIS A 146 -2.71 -9.81 14.36
CA HIS A 146 -1.51 -9.27 15.00
C HIS A 146 -0.30 -9.21 14.04
N MET A 147 -0.16 -10.20 13.15
CA MET A 147 0.95 -10.32 12.22
C MET A 147 0.69 -9.78 10.80
N LEU A 148 -0.54 -9.35 10.48
CA LEU A 148 -0.86 -8.81 9.16
C LEU A 148 -0.13 -7.47 8.93
N HIS A 149 0.61 -7.36 7.82
CA HIS A 149 1.10 -6.09 7.32
C HIS A 149 0.08 -5.44 6.38
N VAL A 150 -0.17 -4.14 6.55
CA VAL A 150 -1.01 -3.35 5.64
C VAL A 150 -0.18 -2.20 5.08
N ILE A 151 -0.12 -2.08 3.76
CA ILE A 151 0.64 -1.03 3.07
C ILE A 151 -0.33 -0.15 2.29
N ILE A 152 -0.31 1.14 2.57
CA ILE A 152 -1.20 2.14 1.99
C ILE A 152 -0.37 3.04 1.08
N THR A 153 -0.85 3.32 -0.12
CA THR A 153 -0.19 4.25 -1.03
C THR A 153 -1.12 5.38 -1.45
N GLY A 154 -0.52 6.48 -1.85
CA GLY A 154 -1.17 7.58 -2.55
C GLY A 154 -0.80 8.95 -2.00
N ARG A 155 -1.25 10.00 -2.67
CA ARG A 155 -1.00 11.39 -2.24
C ARG A 155 -1.96 11.79 -1.11
N TYR A 156 -1.64 12.85 -0.38
CA TYR A 156 -2.56 13.45 0.60
C TYR A 156 -3.01 12.46 1.70
N ALA A 157 -2.08 11.67 2.25
CA ALA A 157 -2.39 10.82 3.40
C ALA A 157 -2.93 11.67 4.56
N PRO A 158 -4.13 11.38 5.11
CA PRO A 158 -4.70 12.17 6.21
C PRO A 158 -3.85 12.12 7.48
N ASP A 159 -3.76 13.23 8.21
CA ASP A 159 -2.90 13.37 9.41
C ASP A 159 -3.19 12.29 10.46
N GLY A 160 -4.46 12.01 10.76
CA GLY A 160 -4.83 10.98 11.72
C GLY A 160 -4.38 9.56 11.30
N LEU A 161 -4.33 9.28 10.00
CA LEU A 161 -3.82 8.00 9.48
C LEU A 161 -2.28 7.96 9.54
N VAL A 162 -1.62 9.09 9.27
CA VAL A 162 -0.16 9.26 9.40
C VAL A 162 0.29 9.05 10.85
N GLU A 163 -0.41 9.66 11.81
CA GLU A 163 -0.14 9.50 13.24
C GLU A 163 -0.33 8.05 13.71
N PHE A 164 -1.34 7.36 13.17
CA PHE A 164 -1.63 5.98 13.53
C PHE A 164 -0.62 4.96 12.96
N ALA A 165 -0.03 5.24 11.79
CA ALA A 165 0.81 4.27 11.10
C ALA A 165 2.15 4.01 11.79
N ASP A 166 2.67 2.77 11.62
CA ASP A 166 3.95 2.36 12.19
C ASP A 166 5.14 2.91 11.40
N LEU A 167 4.97 3.11 10.09
CA LEU A 167 5.99 3.65 9.21
C LEU A 167 5.36 4.51 8.14
N VAL A 168 5.86 5.74 8.00
CA VAL A 168 5.43 6.67 6.95
C VAL A 168 6.66 7.12 6.17
N THR A 169 6.61 6.98 4.85
CA THR A 169 7.62 7.51 3.93
C THR A 169 6.97 8.51 3.00
N GLU A 170 7.47 9.74 3.02
CA GLU A 170 7.11 10.76 2.04
C GLU A 170 8.09 10.70 0.86
N MET A 171 7.57 10.33 -0.31
CA MET A 171 8.31 10.42 -1.56
C MET A 171 8.23 11.83 -2.08
N ARG A 172 9.29 12.62 -1.84
CA ARG A 172 9.40 13.98 -2.34
C ARG A 172 9.87 13.99 -3.80
N GLU A 173 9.21 14.77 -4.64
CA GLU A 173 9.67 15.03 -6.01
C GLU A 173 10.85 15.99 -5.97
N ILE A 174 12.07 15.48 -6.19
CA ILE A 174 13.28 16.31 -6.35
C ILE A 174 13.44 16.77 -7.80
N LYS A 175 13.11 15.89 -8.75
CA LYS A 175 13.13 16.14 -10.18
C LYS A 175 12.16 15.19 -10.87
N HIS A 176 11.44 15.65 -11.90
CA HIS A 176 10.60 14.77 -12.70
C HIS A 176 10.69 15.11 -14.20
N PRO A 177 10.93 14.12 -15.07
CA PRO A 177 11.22 14.37 -16.49
C PRO A 177 10.00 14.91 -17.26
N TYR A 178 8.78 14.66 -16.78
CA TYR A 178 7.56 15.12 -17.44
C TYR A 178 7.48 16.64 -17.60
N ARG A 179 7.60 17.41 -16.50
CA ARG A 179 7.43 18.87 -16.52
C ARG A 179 8.67 19.59 -17.04
N GLU A 180 9.85 19.13 -16.64
CA GLU A 180 11.11 19.82 -16.94
C GLU A 180 11.69 19.47 -18.31
N GLN A 181 11.43 18.24 -18.80
CA GLN A 181 12.04 17.73 -20.04
C GLN A 181 10.97 17.38 -21.10
N GLY A 182 9.67 17.44 -20.76
CA GLY A 182 8.58 17.10 -21.69
C GLY A 182 8.47 15.61 -22.01
N ILE A 183 9.16 14.73 -21.27
CA ILE A 183 9.19 13.30 -21.56
C ILE A 183 7.86 12.67 -21.13
N LYS A 184 7.19 12.02 -22.08
CA LYS A 184 5.91 11.31 -21.87
C LYS A 184 6.14 10.01 -21.10
N ALA A 185 5.07 9.50 -20.47
CA ALA A 185 5.06 8.20 -19.81
C ALA A 185 5.48 7.06 -20.76
N GLN A 186 6.29 6.12 -20.27
CA GLN A 186 6.86 5.02 -21.03
C GLN A 186 6.47 3.66 -20.45
N PRO A 187 6.22 2.66 -21.30
CA PRO A 187 5.98 1.29 -20.86
C PRO A 187 7.16 0.75 -20.04
N GLY A 188 6.86 0.09 -18.92
CA GLY A 188 7.85 -0.50 -18.01
C GLY A 188 8.45 0.48 -17.00
N LEU A 189 8.20 1.78 -17.11
CA LEU A 189 8.65 2.79 -16.15
C LEU A 189 7.47 3.48 -15.44
N GLU A 190 6.47 3.93 -16.20
CA GLU A 190 5.26 4.56 -15.68
C GLU A 190 4.04 3.63 -15.66
N PHE A 191 3.94 2.69 -16.62
CA PHE A 191 2.81 1.76 -16.77
C PHE A 191 3.17 0.41 -17.41
#